data_AF-A0A0P7Y3T8-F1
#
_entry.id   AF-A0A0P7Y3T8-F1
#
_cell.length_a   1.000
_cell.length_b   1.000
_cell.length_c   1.000
_cell.angle_alpha   90.00
_cell.angle_beta   90.00
_cell.angle_gamma   90.00
#
_symmetry.space_group_name_H-M   'P 1'
#
loop_
_entity.id
_entity.type
_entity.pdbx_description
1 polymer ?
#
loop_
_entity_poly.entity_id
_entity_poly.type
_entity_poly.pdbx_seq_one_letter_code
_entity_poly.pdbx_strand_id
1 'polypeptide(L)'
;KASHPAPNGWEHFFNRALAEGRDDYLRLFEKDFRVDHPAFRFFKIYLLRSKNTIVRIWKNRAKVNLSLWQVPFATITMLTYYLFYLIGGVITKATPRYAKVSWQI
;
A
#
# COMPACT_ATOMS: atom_id res chain seq x y z
N LYS A 1 25.35 -2.25 -13.59
CA LYS A 1 24.62 -0.96 -13.60
C LYS A 1 23.16 -1.27 -13.33
N ALA A 2 22.67 -1.05 -12.11
CA ALA A 2 21.23 -1.11 -11.84
C ALA A 2 20.62 0.17 -12.44
N SER A 3 19.96 0.04 -13.58
CA SER A 3 19.19 1.11 -14.18
C SER A 3 17.88 1.22 -13.40
N HIS A 4 17.88 1.99 -12.31
CA HIS A 4 16.61 2.39 -11.71
C HIS A 4 15.98 3.40 -12.67
N PRO A 5 14.83 3.08 -13.31
CA PRO A 5 14.11 4.09 -14.08
C PRO A 5 13.81 5.27 -13.15
N ALA A 6 13.99 6.50 -13.65
CA ALA A 6 13.62 7.69 -12.89
C ALA A 6 12.16 7.53 -12.42
N PRO A 7 11.82 7.85 -11.15
CA PRO A 7 10.52 7.60 -10.57
C PRO A 7 9.48 8.59 -11.14
N ASN A 8 9.15 8.44 -12.41
CA ASN A 8 8.35 9.38 -13.16
C ASN A 8 7.14 8.64 -13.74
N GLY A 9 5.96 8.87 -13.16
CA GLY A 9 4.68 8.48 -13.75
C GLY A 9 3.82 7.54 -12.91
N TRP A 10 2.58 7.38 -13.37
CA TRP A 10 1.56 6.52 -12.77
C TRP A 10 1.99 5.06 -12.66
N GLU A 11 2.75 4.57 -13.65
CA GLU A 11 3.29 3.21 -13.64
C GLU A 11 4.21 2.96 -12.44
N HIS A 12 5.13 3.89 -12.14
CA HIS A 12 5.99 3.78 -10.96
C HIS A 12 5.18 3.80 -9.67
N PHE A 13 4.17 4.67 -9.58
CA PHE A 13 3.29 4.76 -8.41
C PHE A 13 2.56 3.43 -8.14
N PHE A 14 1.98 2.81 -9.16
CA PHE A 14 1.27 1.54 -9.02
C PHE A 14 2.22 0.36 -8.77
N ASN A 15 3.31 0.27 -9.53
CA ASN A 15 4.29 -0.81 -9.36
C ASN A 15 4.94 -0.75 -7.98
N ARG A 16 5.28 0.44 -7.47
CA ARG A 16 5.82 0.60 -6.13
C ARG A 16 4.84 0.19 -5.05
N ALA A 17 3.57 0.60 -5.16
CA ALA A 17 2.53 0.23 -4.21
C ALA A 17 2.32 -1.30 -4.16
N LEU A 18 2.33 -1.96 -5.32
CA LEU A 18 2.21 -3.42 -5.42
C LEU A 18 3.44 -4.14 -4.83
N ALA A 19 4.65 -3.65 -5.14
CA ALA A 19 5.90 -4.17 -4.61
C ALA A 19 5.95 -4.07 -3.09
N GLU A 20 5.58 -2.93 -2.54
CA GLU A 20 5.59 -2.69 -1.10
C GLU A 20 4.52 -3.53 -0.38
N GLY A 21 3.35 -3.72 -1.01
CA GLY A 21 2.33 -4.67 -0.54
C GLY A 21 2.81 -6.12 -0.51
N ARG A 22 3.57 -6.56 -1.53
CA ARG A 22 4.24 -7.87 -1.54
C ARG A 22 5.23 -8.00 -0.40
N ASP A 23 6.10 -7.01 -0.24
CA ASP A 23 7.20 -7.05 0.74
C ASP A 23 6.65 -7.05 2.17
N ASP A 24 5.66 -6.20 2.47
CA ASP A 24 4.94 -6.21 3.74
C ASP A 24 4.24 -7.54 4.01
N TYR A 25 3.69 -8.19 2.97
CA TYR A 25 3.05 -9.51 3.11
C TYR A 25 4.07 -10.61 3.40
N LEU A 26 5.19 -10.64 2.67
CA LEU A 26 6.27 -11.62 2.86
C LEU A 26 6.91 -11.50 4.24
N ARG A 27 7.04 -10.27 4.75
CA ARG A 27 7.58 -9.99 6.08
C ARG A 27 6.81 -10.70 7.19
N LEU A 28 5.51 -10.93 7.03
CA LEU A 28 4.69 -11.65 8.00
C LEU A 28 5.03 -13.15 8.11
N PHE A 29 5.80 -13.69 7.16
CA PHE A 29 6.28 -15.08 7.16
C PHE A 29 7.76 -15.19 7.60
N GLU A 30 8.44 -14.07 7.84
CA GLU A 30 9.79 -14.08 8.38
C GLU A 30 9.82 -14.63 9.82
N LYS A 31 10.93 -15.28 10.19
CA LYS A 31 11.07 -15.97 11.48
C LYS A 31 10.84 -15.02 12.67
N ASP A 32 11.19 -13.76 12.52
CA ASP A 32 11.10 -12.74 13.58
C ASP A 32 9.67 -12.21 13.80
N PHE A 33 8.78 -12.42 12.83
CA PHE A 33 7.43 -11.84 12.84
C PHE A 33 6.30 -12.86 13.00
N ARG A 34 6.61 -14.17 13.06
CA ARG A 34 5.68 -15.32 13.09
C ARG A 34 4.26 -14.97 13.57
N VAL A 35 3.34 -14.93 12.63
CA VAL A 35 1.93 -14.61 12.86
C VAL A 35 1.08 -15.84 12.56
N ASP A 36 0.12 -16.17 13.44
CA ASP A 36 -0.79 -17.31 13.22
C ASP A 36 -1.67 -17.15 11.98
N HIS A 37 -2.13 -15.92 11.71
CA HIS A 37 -2.99 -15.59 10.58
C HIS A 37 -2.45 -14.41 9.76
N PRO A 38 -1.40 -14.61 8.94
CA PRO A 38 -0.73 -13.53 8.23
C PRO A 38 -1.66 -12.79 7.26
N ALA A 39 -2.54 -13.51 6.55
CA ALA A 39 -3.52 -12.89 5.65
C ALA A 39 -4.54 -12.01 6.39
N PHE A 40 -5.05 -12.48 7.53
CA PHE A 40 -5.99 -11.71 8.34
C PHE A 40 -5.31 -10.48 8.97
N ARG A 41 -4.08 -10.65 9.49
CA ARG A 41 -3.30 -9.55 10.04
C ARG A 41 -2.99 -8.50 8.98
N PHE A 42 -2.58 -8.93 7.79
CA PHE A 42 -2.33 -8.05 6.65
C PHE A 42 -3.58 -7.23 6.32
N PHE A 43 -4.74 -7.88 6.11
CA PHE A 43 -6.01 -7.19 5.87
C PHE A 43 -6.36 -6.19 6.99
N LYS A 44 -6.21 -6.61 8.25
CA LYS A 44 -6.49 -5.76 9.42
C LYS A 44 -5.58 -4.53 9.48
N ILE A 45 -4.29 -4.66 9.13
CA ILE A 45 -3.36 -3.54 9.06
C ILE A 45 -3.84 -2.50 8.06
N TYR A 46 -4.19 -2.91 6.83
CA TYR A 46 -4.64 -1.97 5.80
C TYR A 46 -6.02 -1.38 6.11
N LEU A 47 -6.92 -2.15 6.72
CA LEU A 47 -8.19 -1.60 7.22
C LEU A 47 -7.98 -0.50 8.26
N LEU A 48 -7.07 -0.73 9.22
CA LEU A 48 -6.70 0.27 10.24
C LEU A 48 -6.01 1.48 9.61
N ARG A 49 -5.08 1.28 8.67
CA ARG A 49 -4.42 2.38 7.93
C ARG A 49 -5.45 3.23 7.18
N SER A 50 -6.39 2.61 6.47
CA SER A 50 -7.46 3.30 5.74
C SER A 50 -8.35 4.14 6.67
N LYS A 51 -8.82 3.56 7.78
CA LYS A 51 -9.58 4.29 8.80
C LYS A 51 -8.78 5.46 9.35
N ASN A 52 -7.52 5.24 9.70
CA ASN A 52 -6.64 6.25 10.27
C ASN A 52 -6.37 7.39 9.27
N THR A 53 -6.26 7.10 7.98
CA THR A 53 -6.10 8.11 6.93
C THR A 53 -7.31 9.03 6.86
N ILE A 54 -8.52 8.48 6.82
CA ILE A 54 -9.76 9.29 6.79
C ILE A 54 -9.79 10.22 8.01
N VAL A 55 -9.54 9.67 9.21
CA VAL A 55 -9.51 10.43 10.46
C VAL A 55 -8.41 11.51 10.45
N ARG A 56 -7.20 11.18 9.95
CA ARG A 56 -6.07 12.11 9.91
C ARG A 56 -6.28 13.23 8.91
N ILE A 57 -6.82 12.95 7.72
CA ILE A 57 -7.17 13.96 6.73
C ILE A 57 -8.20 14.91 7.34
N TRP A 58 -9.27 14.38 7.94
CA TRP A 58 -10.31 15.20 8.55
C TRP A 58 -9.77 16.11 9.68
N LYS A 59 -8.98 15.53 10.59
CA LYS A 59 -8.41 16.24 11.75
C LYS A 59 -7.34 17.27 11.36
N ASN A 60 -6.53 17.00 10.34
CA ASN A 60 -5.41 17.86 9.97
C ASN A 60 -5.68 18.72 8.73
N ARG A 61 -6.87 18.67 8.11
CA ARG A 61 -7.20 19.46 6.91
C ARG A 61 -6.86 20.95 7.05
N ALA A 62 -7.13 21.53 8.22
CA ALA A 62 -6.90 22.94 8.49
C ALA A 62 -5.40 23.29 8.56
N LYS A 63 -4.55 22.34 8.96
CA LYS A 63 -3.09 22.56 9.03
C LYS A 63 -2.44 22.64 7.65
N VAL A 64 -3.08 22.07 6.64
CA VAL A 64 -2.59 22.03 5.25
C VAL A 64 -3.47 22.85 4.31
N ASN A 65 -4.32 23.74 4.84
CA ASN A 65 -5.26 24.59 4.08
C ASN A 65 -6.11 23.82 3.06
N LEU A 66 -6.47 22.57 3.39
CA LEU A 66 -7.27 21.72 2.52
C LEU A 66 -8.76 22.11 2.64
N SER A 67 -9.36 22.51 1.53
CA SER A 67 -10.78 22.86 1.47
C SER A 67 -11.68 21.64 1.74
N LEU A 68 -12.88 21.84 2.29
CA LEU A 68 -13.82 20.74 2.57
C LEU A 68 -14.14 19.90 1.32
N TRP A 69 -14.23 20.53 0.15
CA TRP A 69 -14.45 19.85 -1.12
C TRP A 69 -13.24 19.04 -1.61
N GLN A 70 -12.03 19.36 -1.16
CA GLN A 70 -10.81 18.61 -1.51
C GLN A 70 -10.59 17.39 -0.61
N VAL A 71 -11.23 17.35 0.57
CA VAL A 71 -11.19 16.20 1.49
C VAL A 71 -11.58 14.88 0.82
N PRO A 72 -12.71 14.77 0.09
CA PRO A 72 -13.07 13.52 -0.58
C PRO A 72 -12.01 13.11 -1.62
N PHE A 73 -11.46 14.05 -2.41
CA PHE A 73 -10.42 13.74 -3.40
C PHE A 73 -9.12 13.24 -2.76
N ALA A 74 -8.64 13.91 -1.70
CA ALA A 74 -7.46 13.49 -0.95
C ALA A 74 -7.68 12.10 -0.31
N THR A 75 -8.87 11.87 0.22
CA THR A 75 -9.25 10.59 0.82
C THR A 75 -9.27 9.47 -0.21
N ILE A 76 -9.95 9.68 -1.35
CA ILE A 76 -10.00 8.70 -2.45
C ILE A 76 -8.59 8.39 -2.93
N THR A 77 -7.76 9.39 -3.18
CA THR A 77 -6.38 9.19 -3.66
C THR A 77 -5.57 8.30 -2.71
N MET A 78 -5.63 8.59 -1.40
CA MET A 78 -4.90 7.79 -0.40
C MET A 78 -5.48 6.38 -0.21
N LEU A 79 -6.81 6.24 -0.26
CA LEU A 79 -7.46 4.93 -0.17
C LEU A 79 -7.14 4.07 -1.40
N THR A 80 -7.16 4.65 -2.59
CA THR A 80 -6.73 4.00 -3.82
C THR A 80 -5.28 3.53 -3.70
N TYR A 81 -4.39 4.34 -3.13
CA TYR A 81 -3.02 3.92 -2.88
C TYR A 81 -2.94 2.67 -1.98
N TYR A 82 -3.60 2.68 -0.82
CA TYR A 82 -3.63 1.51 0.06
C TYR A 82 -4.35 0.29 -0.53
N LEU A 83 -5.30 0.50 -1.43
CA LEU A 83 -5.92 -0.59 -2.18
C LEU A 83 -4.87 -1.31 -3.05
N PHE A 84 -3.96 -0.58 -3.71
CA PHE A 84 -2.87 -1.21 -4.47
C PHE A 84 -1.91 -2.01 -3.59
N TYR A 85 -1.62 -1.56 -2.35
CA TYR A 85 -0.82 -2.38 -1.42
C TYR A 85 -1.55 -3.68 -1.08
N LEU A 86 -2.85 -3.60 -0.80
CA LEU A 86 -3.65 -4.77 -0.50
C LEU A 86 -3.66 -5.76 -1.67
N ILE A 87 -3.84 -5.24 -2.88
CA ILE A 87 -3.77 -6.02 -4.13
C ILE A 87 -2.39 -6.67 -4.27
N GLY A 88 -1.31 -5.94 -4.00
CA GLY A 88 0.07 -6.47 -4.04
C GLY A 88 0.25 -7.69 -3.13
N GLY A 89 -0.23 -7.60 -1.89
CA GLY A 89 -0.21 -8.73 -0.95
C GLY A 89 -1.11 -9.91 -1.38
N VAL A 90 -2.30 -9.62 -1.91
CA VAL A 90 -3.22 -10.66 -2.41
C VAL A 90 -2.65 -11.40 -3.62
N ILE A 91 -2.11 -10.67 -4.60
CA ILE A 91 -1.45 -11.26 -5.78
C ILE A 91 -0.23 -12.06 -5.35
N THR A 92 0.51 -11.62 -4.34
CA THR A 92 1.64 -12.39 -3.78
C THR A 92 1.19 -13.73 -3.21
N LYS A 93 0.03 -13.76 -2.53
CA LYS A 93 -0.58 -15.00 -2.05
C LYS A 93 -1.06 -15.90 -3.19
N ALA A 94 -1.75 -15.32 -4.19
CA ALA A 94 -2.37 -16.08 -5.28
C ALA A 94 -1.35 -16.59 -6.32
N THR A 95 -0.38 -15.75 -6.67
CA THR A 95 0.61 -15.99 -7.73
C THR A 95 2.01 -15.49 -7.32
N PRO A 96 2.69 -16.19 -6.40
CA PRO A 96 3.98 -15.74 -5.84
C PRO A 96 5.10 -15.65 -6.89
N ARG A 97 5.04 -16.46 -7.95
CA ARG A 97 6.02 -16.41 -9.06
C ARG A 97 5.90 -15.10 -9.86
N TYR A 98 4.69 -14.63 -10.10
CA TYR A 98 4.43 -13.41 -10.87
C TYR A 98 4.83 -12.16 -10.08
N ALA A 99 4.45 -12.11 -8.80
CA ALA A 99 4.80 -11.01 -7.90
C ALA A 99 6.33 -10.83 -7.72
N LYS A 100 7.10 -11.92 -7.78
CA LYS A 100 8.57 -11.89 -7.71
C LYS A 100 9.24 -11.36 -8.97
N VAL A 101 8.65 -11.57 -10.14
CA VAL A 101 9.26 -11.20 -11.44
C VAL A 101 8.85 -9.79 -11.85
N SER A 102 7.57 -9.44 -11.70
CA SER A 102 7.03 -8.18 -12.24
C SER A 102 7.31 -6.95 -11.38
N TRP A 103 7.69 -7.14 -10.11
CA TRP A 103 7.92 -6.05 -9.14
C TRP A 103 9.32 -6.08 -8.54
N GLN A 104 10.32 -6.44 -9.34
CA GLN A 104 11.72 -6.17 -9.01
C GLN A 104 12.00 -4.70 -9.33
N ILE A 105 11.88 -3.83 -8.33
CA ILE A 105 12.16 -2.39 -8.42
C ILE A 105 13.42 -2.09 -7.63
#